data_AF-A0A8T7LGE1-F1
#
_entry.id   AF-A0A8T7LGE1-F1
#
_cell.length_a   1.000
_cell.length_b   1.000
_cell.length_c   1.000
_cell.angle_alpha   90.00
_cell.angle_beta   90.00
_cell.angle_gamma   90.00
#
_symmetry.space_group_name_H-M   'P 1'
#
loop_
_entity.id
_entity.type
_entity.pdbx_description
1 polymer ?
#
loop_
_entity_poly.entity_id
_entity_poly.type
_entity_poly.pdbx_seq_one_letter_code
_entity_poly.pdbx_strand_id
1 'polypeptide(L)'
;MQSFETWLGTRGPVLAQALDARRDTICDQVTRSLAAAFPALCPALSEEDPELSQLMMFQQTPRRFHVMLLAALRFRALVVVEREYRWLWGIVQRFGVERNHLLQQVHLYFEAARTHAQLSSEDHTWLELLESMITQIVLSVTSTPFSQPAYEHAVVRSA
;
A
#
# COMPACT_ATOMS: atom_id res chain seq x y z
N MET A 1 2.18 -1.69 29.48
CA MET A 1 2.29 -1.62 28.01
C MET A 1 3.15 -0.41 27.67
N GLN A 2 4.25 -0.60 26.96
CA GLN A 2 5.06 0.49 26.40
C GLN A 2 4.25 1.23 25.32
N SER A 3 4.48 2.54 25.10
CA SER A 3 3.79 3.26 24.03
C SER A 3 4.28 2.82 22.65
N PHE A 4 3.42 2.93 21.62
CA PHE A 4 3.78 2.61 20.23
C PHE A 4 5.02 3.38 19.76
N GLU A 5 5.11 4.68 20.07
CA GLU A 5 6.27 5.50 19.71
C GLU A 5 7.56 5.01 20.36
N THR A 6 7.49 4.60 21.63
CA THR A 6 8.67 4.09 22.34
C THR A 6 9.09 2.75 21.76
N TRP A 7 8.14 1.85 21.46
CA TRP A 7 8.43 0.57 20.82
C TRP A 7 8.99 0.76 19.40
N LEU A 8 8.37 1.62 18.59
CA LEU A 8 8.82 1.95 17.25
C LEU A 8 10.24 2.53 17.29
N GLY A 9 10.54 3.27 18.36
CA GLY A 9 11.86 3.79 18.67
C GLY A 9 12.95 2.72 18.79
N THR A 10 12.66 1.65 19.51
CA THR A 10 13.63 0.60 19.84
C THR A 10 13.65 -0.53 18.82
N ARG A 11 12.48 -0.88 18.26
CA ARG A 11 12.28 -2.08 17.42
C ARG A 11 12.03 -1.77 15.95
N GLY A 12 11.63 -0.55 15.59
CA GLY A 12 11.30 -0.16 14.22
C GLY A 12 12.39 -0.53 13.19
N PRO A 13 13.67 -0.17 13.40
CA PRO A 13 14.74 -0.53 12.47
C PRO A 13 14.99 -2.04 12.35
N VAL A 14 14.87 -2.78 13.47
CA VAL A 14 15.05 -4.24 13.50
C VAL A 14 13.91 -4.92 12.74
N LEU A 15 12.67 -4.51 12.98
CA LEU A 15 11.51 -5.00 12.26
C LEU A 15 11.62 -4.68 10.77
N ALA A 16 12.02 -3.45 10.41
CA ALA A 16 12.24 -3.08 9.02
C ALA A 16 13.28 -4.00 8.34
N GLN A 17 14.37 -4.33 9.02
CA GLN A 17 15.38 -5.25 8.49
C GLN A 17 14.83 -6.68 8.32
N ALA A 18 14.05 -7.18 9.30
CA ALA A 18 13.44 -8.51 9.22
C ALA A 18 12.45 -8.62 8.06
N LEU A 19 11.66 -7.57 7.81
CA LEU A 19 10.74 -7.50 6.67
C LEU A 19 11.49 -7.42 5.33
N ASP A 20 12.51 -6.56 5.24
CA ASP A 20 13.30 -6.35 4.01
C ASP A 20 14.05 -7.63 3.59
N ALA A 21 14.53 -8.43 4.56
CA ALA A 21 15.15 -9.73 4.32
C ALA A 21 14.21 -10.75 3.64
N ARG A 22 12.89 -10.52 3.70
CA ARG A 22 11.85 -11.34 3.08
C ARG A 22 11.05 -10.59 2.02
N ARG A 23 11.55 -9.43 1.57
CA ARG A 23 10.86 -8.53 0.64
C ARG A 23 10.27 -9.25 -0.56
N ASP A 24 11.08 -10.00 -1.29
CA ASP A 24 10.64 -10.61 -2.54
C ASP A 24 9.59 -11.70 -2.27
N THR A 25 9.79 -12.55 -1.26
CA THR A 25 8.78 -13.56 -0.85
C THR A 25 7.45 -12.94 -0.43
N ILE A 26 7.48 -11.89 0.40
CA ILE A 26 6.28 -11.18 0.85
C ILE A 26 5.58 -10.53 -0.34
N CYS A 27 6.30 -9.74 -1.14
CA CYS A 27 5.72 -8.98 -2.25
C CYS A 27 5.15 -9.91 -3.33
N ASP A 28 5.83 -11.02 -3.64
CA ASP A 28 5.35 -11.97 -4.64
C ASP A 28 4.09 -12.69 -4.15
N GLN A 29 4.01 -13.06 -2.86
CA GLN A 29 2.79 -13.62 -2.31
C GLN A 29 1.63 -12.63 -2.37
N VAL A 30 1.85 -11.38 -1.94
CA VAL A 30 0.80 -10.35 -1.98
C VAL A 30 0.35 -10.10 -3.42
N THR A 31 1.28 -10.05 -4.37
CA THR A 31 0.96 -9.89 -5.80
C THR A 31 0.07 -11.02 -6.30
N ARG A 32 0.42 -12.28 -5.99
CA ARG A 32 -0.41 -13.44 -6.37
C ARG A 32 -1.78 -13.41 -5.74
N SER A 33 -1.87 -13.11 -4.43
CA SER A 33 -3.15 -13.04 -3.72
C SER A 33 -4.04 -11.93 -4.26
N LEU A 34 -3.47 -10.76 -4.57
CA LEU A 34 -4.20 -9.64 -5.17
C LEU A 34 -4.68 -9.96 -6.59
N ALA A 35 -3.84 -10.57 -7.43
CA ALA A 35 -4.23 -10.98 -8.78
C ALA A 35 -5.35 -12.03 -8.76
N ALA A 36 -5.33 -12.94 -7.79
CA ALA A 36 -6.39 -13.93 -7.60
C ALA A 36 -7.69 -13.30 -7.07
N ALA A 37 -7.60 -12.34 -6.14
CA ALA A 37 -8.76 -11.68 -5.55
C ALA A 37 -9.41 -10.66 -6.49
N PHE A 38 -8.62 -9.97 -7.31
CA PHE A 38 -9.06 -8.86 -8.16
C PHE A 38 -8.58 -9.01 -9.61
N PRO A 39 -8.97 -10.08 -10.31
CA PRO A 39 -8.52 -10.35 -11.68
C PRO A 39 -8.89 -9.22 -12.66
N ALA A 40 -10.00 -8.51 -12.41
CA ALA A 40 -10.42 -7.37 -13.22
C ALA A 40 -9.47 -6.16 -13.15
N LEU A 41 -8.66 -6.05 -12.10
CA LEU A 41 -7.60 -5.03 -11.99
C LEU A 41 -6.27 -5.50 -12.61
N CYS A 42 -6.21 -6.76 -13.05
CA CYS A 42 -5.08 -7.39 -13.72
C CYS A 42 -5.51 -7.97 -15.07
N PRO A 43 -6.03 -7.16 -16.01
CA PRO A 43 -6.39 -7.70 -17.32
C PRO A 43 -5.17 -8.40 -17.95
N ALA A 44 -5.38 -9.63 -18.42
CA ALA A 44 -4.38 -10.37 -19.16
C ALA A 44 -4.22 -9.68 -20.52
N LEU A 45 -3.12 -8.94 -20.69
CA LEU A 45 -2.95 -8.09 -21.85
C LEU A 45 -2.03 -8.69 -22.89
N SER A 46 -2.43 -8.48 -24.14
CA SER A 46 -1.59 -8.76 -25.30
C SER A 46 -0.40 -7.81 -25.30
N GLU A 47 0.76 -8.26 -25.79
CA GLU A 47 2.07 -7.58 -25.65
C GLU A 47 2.15 -6.17 -26.30
N GLU A 48 1.10 -5.70 -26.99
CA GLU A 48 1.10 -4.47 -27.78
C GLU A 48 0.32 -3.28 -27.16
N ASP A 49 -0.28 -3.42 -25.96
CA ASP A 49 -1.29 -2.47 -25.46
C ASP A 49 -0.84 -1.54 -24.29
N PRO A 50 -1.25 -0.25 -24.22
CA PRO A 50 -0.93 0.69 -23.14
C PRO A 50 -1.38 0.24 -21.74
N GLU A 51 -2.28 -0.74 -21.65
CA GLU A 51 -2.68 -1.34 -20.39
C GLU A 51 -1.54 -2.14 -19.71
N LEU A 52 -0.44 -2.44 -20.42
CA LEU A 52 0.79 -3.00 -19.84
C LEU A 52 1.34 -2.11 -18.71
N SER A 53 1.07 -0.80 -18.79
CA SER A 53 1.35 0.17 -17.71
C SER A 53 0.51 -0.07 -16.46
N GLN A 54 -0.75 -0.52 -16.60
CA GLN A 54 -1.63 -0.83 -15.46
C GLN A 54 -1.20 -2.12 -14.76
N LEU A 55 -0.85 -3.16 -15.54
CA LEU A 55 -0.30 -4.40 -15.01
C LEU A 55 1.02 -4.16 -14.26
N MET A 56 1.93 -3.38 -14.84
CA MET A 56 3.18 -2.99 -14.17
C MET A 56 2.92 -2.16 -12.92
N MET A 57 1.97 -1.23 -12.93
CA MET A 57 1.60 -0.46 -11.74
C MET A 57 1.04 -1.36 -10.65
N PHE A 58 0.15 -2.30 -10.98
CA PHE A 58 -0.44 -3.23 -10.02
C PHE A 58 0.62 -4.14 -9.38
N GLN A 59 1.47 -4.78 -10.20
CA GLN A 59 2.55 -5.65 -9.72
C GLN A 59 3.61 -4.90 -8.88
N GLN A 60 3.81 -3.60 -9.14
CA GLN A 60 4.71 -2.78 -8.35
C GLN A 60 4.08 -2.31 -7.03
N THR A 61 2.76 -2.37 -6.87
CA THR A 61 2.05 -1.85 -5.68
C THR A 61 2.52 -2.50 -4.38
N PRO A 62 2.67 -3.84 -4.28
CA PRO A 62 3.19 -4.47 -3.07
C PRO A 62 4.62 -4.02 -2.74
N ARG A 63 5.48 -3.85 -3.74
CA ARG A 63 6.86 -3.37 -3.56
C ARG A 63 6.89 -1.91 -3.10
N ARG A 64 6.04 -1.05 -3.66
CA ARG A 64 5.91 0.36 -3.22
C ARG A 64 5.42 0.46 -1.79
N PHE A 65 4.39 -0.33 -1.44
CA PHE A 65 3.90 -0.40 -0.07
C PHE A 65 4.98 -0.90 0.90
N HIS A 66 5.73 -1.93 0.51
CA HIS A 66 6.87 -2.43 1.29
C HIS A 66 7.89 -1.32 1.59
N VAL A 67 8.37 -0.62 0.56
CA VAL A 67 9.35 0.46 0.71
C VAL A 67 8.83 1.58 1.61
N MET A 68 7.56 1.99 1.42
CA MET A 68 6.90 2.99 2.26
C MET A 68 6.84 2.54 3.72
N LEU A 69 6.47 1.28 3.97
CA LEU A 69 6.41 0.73 5.33
C LEU A 69 7.79 0.71 5.99
N LEU A 70 8.82 0.27 5.27
CA LEU A 70 10.19 0.29 5.78
C LEU A 70 10.65 1.71 6.14
N ALA A 71 10.30 2.70 5.31
CA ALA A 71 10.59 4.10 5.60
C ALA A 71 9.85 4.56 6.87
N ALA A 72 8.56 4.27 7.00
CA ALA A 72 7.79 4.62 8.17
C ALA A 72 8.35 3.99 9.47
N LEU A 73 8.80 2.73 9.39
CA LEU A 73 9.44 2.03 10.51
C LEU A 73 10.80 2.61 10.89
N ARG A 74 11.65 2.91 9.90
CA ARG A 74 13.01 3.46 10.12
C ARG A 74 12.98 4.91 10.62
N PHE A 75 12.09 5.73 10.07
CA PHE A 75 11.97 7.16 10.42
C PHE A 75 10.96 7.42 11.53
N ARG A 76 10.27 6.39 12.03
CA ARG A 76 9.25 6.49 13.08
C ARG A 76 8.11 7.44 12.70
N ALA A 77 7.73 7.42 11.43
CA ALA A 77 6.92 8.47 10.82
C ALA A 77 5.76 7.86 10.01
N LEU A 78 4.65 7.51 10.67
CA LEU A 78 3.44 7.05 9.98
C LEU A 78 2.77 8.14 9.14
N VAL A 79 3.08 9.41 9.38
CA VAL A 79 2.67 10.52 8.50
C VAL A 79 3.12 10.33 7.04
N VAL A 80 4.22 9.60 6.81
CA VAL A 80 4.66 9.22 5.46
C VAL A 80 3.61 8.32 4.80
N VAL A 81 3.08 7.34 5.53
CA VAL A 81 2.04 6.43 5.00
C VAL A 81 0.79 7.20 4.62
N GLU A 82 0.32 8.10 5.48
CA GLU A 82 -0.85 8.94 5.19
C GLU A 82 -0.66 9.81 3.96
N ARG A 83 0.51 10.46 3.83
CA ARG A 83 0.83 11.31 2.68
C ARG A 83 0.84 10.50 1.38
N GLU A 84 1.45 9.33 1.38
CA GLU A 84 1.51 8.46 0.21
C GLU A 84 0.10 7.98 -0.19
N TYR A 85 -0.74 7.57 0.77
CA TYR A 85 -2.11 7.19 0.45
C TYR A 85 -2.95 8.37 -0.07
N ARG A 86 -2.75 9.59 0.45
CA ARG A 86 -3.45 10.78 -0.04
C ARG A 86 -3.10 11.08 -1.50
N TRP A 87 -1.82 10.98 -1.85
CA TRP A 87 -1.37 11.14 -3.23
C TRP A 87 -1.87 10.00 -4.13
N LEU A 88 -1.72 8.75 -3.68
CA LEU A 88 -2.15 7.55 -4.41
C LEU A 88 -3.65 7.59 -4.71
N TRP A 89 -4.47 7.93 -3.72
CA TRP A 89 -5.93 7.96 -3.84
C TRP A 89 -6.39 8.92 -4.95
N GLY A 90 -5.75 10.09 -5.08
CA GLY A 90 -6.07 11.05 -6.15
C GLY A 90 -5.79 10.55 -7.57
N ILE A 91 -5.08 9.43 -7.72
CA ILE A 91 -4.68 8.84 -9.01
C ILE A 91 -5.43 7.54 -9.27
N VAL A 92 -5.42 6.61 -8.31
CA VAL A 92 -5.81 5.20 -8.54
C VAL A 92 -7.29 5.01 -8.82
N GLN A 93 -8.15 5.92 -8.38
CA GLN A 93 -9.59 5.85 -8.65
C GLN A 93 -9.92 5.86 -10.15
N ARG A 94 -9.08 6.53 -10.97
CA ARG A 94 -9.25 6.58 -12.43
C ARG A 94 -9.01 5.22 -13.10
N PHE A 95 -8.42 4.28 -12.39
CA PHE A 95 -8.11 2.93 -12.84
C PHE A 95 -9.02 1.88 -12.17
N GLY A 96 -10.19 2.29 -11.65
CA GLY A 96 -11.13 1.38 -11.00
C GLY A 96 -10.69 0.87 -9.63
N VAL A 97 -9.64 1.45 -9.04
CA VAL A 97 -9.21 1.06 -7.69
C VAL A 97 -10.12 1.70 -6.65
N GLU A 98 -10.87 0.85 -5.96
CA GLU A 98 -11.71 1.21 -4.83
C GLU A 98 -10.99 1.11 -3.49
N ARG A 99 -11.59 1.71 -2.45
CA ARG A 99 -11.13 1.63 -1.06
C ARG A 99 -10.88 0.19 -0.62
N ASN A 100 -11.78 -0.74 -0.98
CA ASN A 100 -11.68 -2.13 -0.57
C ASN A 100 -10.39 -2.80 -1.11
N HIS A 101 -9.93 -2.44 -2.31
CA HIS A 101 -8.69 -2.97 -2.88
C HIS A 101 -7.46 -2.52 -2.07
N LEU A 102 -7.44 -1.26 -1.64
CA LEU A 102 -6.35 -0.73 -0.80
C LEU A 102 -6.33 -1.39 0.58
N LEU A 103 -7.51 -1.57 1.20
CA LEU A 103 -7.64 -2.28 2.47
C LEU A 103 -7.20 -3.73 2.36
N GLN A 104 -7.61 -4.43 1.29
CA GLN A 104 -7.21 -5.81 1.07
C GLN A 104 -5.70 -5.94 0.84
N GLN A 105 -5.07 -4.99 0.13
CA GLN A 105 -3.62 -4.96 -0.04
C GLN A 105 -2.90 -4.84 1.30
N VAL A 106 -3.35 -3.93 2.18
CA VAL A 106 -2.78 -3.76 3.53
C VAL A 106 -2.89 -5.09 4.28
N HIS A 107 -4.09 -5.67 4.32
CA HIS A 107 -4.33 -6.91 5.03
C HIS A 107 -3.45 -8.06 4.54
N LEU A 108 -3.44 -8.32 3.22
CA LEU A 108 -2.63 -9.37 2.60
C LEU A 108 -1.13 -9.17 2.84
N TYR A 109 -0.66 -7.92 2.87
CA TYR A 109 0.73 -7.63 3.17
C TYR A 109 1.08 -8.02 4.60
N PHE A 110 0.28 -7.59 5.58
CA PHE A 110 0.56 -7.90 6.98
C PHE A 110 0.40 -9.39 7.29
N GLU A 111 -0.55 -10.07 6.65
CA GLU A 111 -0.67 -11.51 6.68
C GLU A 111 0.62 -12.18 6.15
N ALA A 112 1.06 -11.83 4.94
CA ALA A 112 2.28 -12.37 4.35
C ALA A 112 3.53 -12.05 5.20
N ALA A 113 3.61 -10.86 5.78
CA ALA A 113 4.70 -10.48 6.67
C ALA A 113 4.73 -11.38 7.92
N ARG A 114 3.59 -11.63 8.56
CA ARG A 114 3.49 -12.54 9.72
C ARG A 114 3.83 -13.98 9.36
N THR A 115 3.51 -14.44 8.16
CA THR A 115 3.83 -15.80 7.70
C THR A 115 5.31 -15.99 7.38
N HIS A 116 5.93 -15.01 6.71
CA HIS A 116 7.25 -15.21 6.08
C HIS A 116 8.42 -14.57 6.83
N ALA A 117 8.18 -13.51 7.59
CA ALA A 117 9.22 -12.91 8.41
C ALA A 117 9.40 -13.72 9.70
N GLN A 118 10.66 -13.95 10.08
CA GLN A 118 10.99 -14.58 11.36
C GLN A 118 10.83 -13.54 12.47
N LEU A 119 9.63 -13.47 13.03
CA LEU A 119 9.21 -12.44 13.97
C LEU A 119 9.07 -13.02 15.38
N SER A 120 9.35 -12.21 16.39
CA SER A 120 9.03 -12.58 17.77
C SER A 120 7.53 -12.42 18.02
N SER A 121 7.01 -13.06 19.08
CA SER A 121 5.63 -12.86 19.54
C SER A 121 5.32 -11.37 19.79
N GLU A 122 6.27 -10.61 20.31
CA GLU A 122 6.12 -9.17 20.51
C GLU A 122 5.96 -8.46 19.16
N ASP A 123 6.83 -8.74 18.18
CA ASP A 123 6.75 -8.11 16.86
C ASP A 123 5.42 -8.43 16.15
N HIS A 124 4.85 -9.62 16.36
CA HIS A 124 3.51 -9.97 15.85
C HIS A 124 2.42 -9.03 16.38
N THR A 125 2.36 -8.82 17.70
CA THR A 125 1.37 -7.91 18.31
C THR A 125 1.51 -6.48 17.78
N TRP A 126 2.74 -6.01 17.59
CA TRP A 126 2.95 -4.66 17.06
C TRP A 126 2.68 -4.53 15.56
N LEU A 127 2.88 -5.60 14.78
CA LEU A 127 2.44 -5.66 13.38
C LEU A 127 0.91 -5.59 13.27
N GLU A 128 0.17 -6.23 14.16
CA GLU A 128 -1.30 -6.12 14.20
C GLU A 128 -1.76 -4.68 14.52
N LEU A 129 -1.09 -4.02 15.48
CA LEU A 129 -1.36 -2.62 15.77
C LEU A 129 -1.02 -1.73 14.55
N LEU A 130 0.12 -1.97 13.90
CA LEU A 130 0.55 -1.22 12.73
C LEU A 130 -0.42 -1.41 11.55
N GLU A 131 -0.88 -2.63 11.31
CA GLU A 131 -1.93 -2.94 10.33
C GLU A 131 -3.20 -2.15 10.63
N SER A 132 -3.63 -2.13 11.90
CA SER A 132 -4.81 -1.39 12.34
C SER A 132 -4.65 0.12 12.12
N MET A 133 -3.50 0.69 12.45
CA MET A 133 -3.21 2.11 12.25
C MET A 133 -3.20 2.49 10.77
N ILE A 134 -2.55 1.68 9.91
CA ILE A 134 -2.52 1.92 8.47
C ILE A 134 -3.92 1.74 7.85
N THR A 135 -4.70 0.77 8.33
CA THR A 135 -6.09 0.60 7.95
C THR A 135 -6.91 1.86 8.25
N GLN A 136 -6.77 2.44 9.44
CA GLN A 136 -7.44 3.70 9.79
C GLN A 136 -6.99 4.87 8.91
N ILE A 137 -5.69 4.93 8.54
CA ILE A 137 -5.19 5.91 7.56
C ILE A 137 -5.90 5.75 6.22
N VAL A 138 -5.99 4.53 5.68
CA VAL A 138 -6.67 4.27 4.40
C VAL A 138 -8.15 4.67 4.49
N LEU A 139 -8.84 4.30 5.57
CA LEU A 139 -10.23 4.68 5.79
C LEU A 139 -10.41 6.20 5.84
N SER A 140 -9.54 6.89 6.58
CA SER A 140 -9.58 8.36 6.71
C SER A 140 -9.33 9.05 5.37
N VAL A 141 -8.26 8.69 4.66
CA VAL A 141 -7.90 9.29 3.36
C VAL A 141 -9.01 9.07 2.32
N THR A 142 -9.62 7.90 2.31
CA THR A 142 -10.65 7.53 1.31
C THR A 142 -12.07 7.89 1.74
N SER A 143 -12.26 8.51 2.92
CA SER A 143 -13.57 8.98 3.41
C SER A 143 -14.01 10.26 2.70
N THR A 144 -13.07 11.05 2.19
CA THR A 144 -13.38 12.28 1.46
C THR A 144 -13.69 11.92 0.00
N PRO A 145 -14.89 12.23 -0.53
CA PRO A 145 -15.19 12.01 -1.92
C PRO A 145 -14.24 12.83 -2.79
N PHE A 146 -13.72 12.21 -3.85
CA PHE A 146 -12.89 12.89 -4.83
C PHE A 146 -13.72 13.97 -5.53
N SER A 147 -13.51 15.23 -5.14
CA SER A 147 -13.91 16.35 -5.98
C SER A 147 -12.95 16.38 -7.16
N GLN A 148 -13.39 15.91 -8.33
CA GLN A 148 -12.67 16.18 -9.58
C GLN A 148 -12.41 17.69 -9.64
N PRO A 149 -11.16 18.17 -9.72
CA PRO A 149 -10.95 19.52 -10.19
C PRO A 149 -11.57 19.58 -11.59
N ALA A 150 -12.54 20.47 -11.77
CA ALA A 150 -13.10 20.79 -13.07
C ALA A 150 -11.95 21.31 -13.93
N TYR A 151 -11.30 20.44 -14.68
CA TYR A 151 -10.62 20.84 -15.90
C TYR A 151 -11.75 21.17 -16.87
N GLU A 152 -12.33 22.37 -16.71
CA GLU A 152 -13.15 22.97 -17.74
C GLU A 152 -12.35 22.92 -19.04
N HIS A 153 -12.99 22.34 -20.05
CA HIS A 153 -12.59 22.42 -21.44
C HIS A 153 -12.39 23.89 -21.82
N ALA A 154 -11.19 24.42 -21.64
CA ALA A 154 -10.70 25.55 -22.40
C ALA A 154 -10.43 25.05 -23.84
N VAL A 155 -11.50 24.66 -24.53
CA VAL A 155 -11.51 24.63 -26.00
C VAL A 155 -11.42 26.10 -26.40
N VAL A 156 -10.19 26.52 -26.66
CA VAL A 156 -9.88 27.77 -27.34
C VAL A 156 -10.63 27.73 -28.67
N ARG A 157 -11.77 28.41 -28.73
CA ARG A 157 -12.37 28.84 -29.98
C ARG A 157 -11.39 29.81 -30.61
N SER A 158 -10.58 29.31 -31.55
CA SER A 158 -9.87 30.15 -32.49
C SER A 158 -10.79 30.38 -33.69
N ALA A 159 -10.87 31.66 -34.06
CA ALA A 159 -11.75 32.26 -35.05
C ALA A 159 -11.62 31.69 -36.47
#